data_AF-A0A3D5FHX7-F1
#
_entry.id   AF-A0A3D5FHX7-F1
#
_cell.length_a   1.000
_cell.length_b   1.000
_cell.length_c   1.000
_cell.angle_alpha   90.00
_cell.angle_beta   90.00
_cell.angle_gamma   90.00
#
_symmetry.space_group_name_H-M   'P 1'
#
loop_
_entity.id
_entity.type
_entity.pdbx_description
1 polymer ?
#
loop_
_entity_poly.entity_id
_entity_poly.type
_entity_poly.pdbx_seq_one_letter_code
_entity_poly.pdbx_strand_id
1 'polypeptide(L)'
;MGDQQEPITPFIDRVGQLAATGTSTIVVTGGSSDYLSVADTVIAMEEYRPVDVTERAHELVPLTGNTVGAWPATRGRIPLPQSLNPRRGRRERSVRARTRHELEVGGTFLDLSALGQLVDESQTRALGQALLHIHHHYLGEHLDVAQICAAVLDDIRSEGWSVLTQDRFQPDLAQFRA
;
A
#
# COMPACT_ATOMS: atom_id res chain seq x y z
N MET A 1 -34.43 -4.45 -12.87
CA MET A 1 -34.01 -3.57 -13.98
C MET A 1 -32.88 -2.61 -13.58
N GLY A 2 -32.17 -2.85 -12.46
CA GLY A 2 -31.11 -1.96 -11.93
C GLY A 2 -29.67 -2.48 -12.07
N ASP A 3 -29.45 -3.80 -12.10
CA ASP A 3 -28.09 -4.38 -11.99
C ASP A 3 -27.17 -4.19 -13.21
N GLN A 4 -27.69 -3.78 -14.37
CA GLN A 4 -26.86 -3.59 -15.58
C GLN A 4 -26.25 -2.18 -15.69
N GLN A 5 -26.55 -1.28 -14.76
CA GLN A 5 -26.06 0.11 -14.76
C GLN A 5 -25.16 0.46 -13.58
N GLU A 6 -24.91 -0.46 -12.64
CA GLU A 6 -24.03 -0.23 -11.49
C GLU A 6 -22.60 -0.70 -11.83
N PRO A 7 -21.67 0.21 -12.19
CA PRO A 7 -20.33 -0.20 -12.64
C PRO A 7 -19.40 -0.61 -11.49
N ILE A 8 -19.81 -0.39 -10.24
CA ILE A 8 -19.00 -0.61 -9.05
C ILE A 8 -19.48 -1.89 -8.37
N THR A 9 -18.61 -2.89 -8.26
CA THR A 9 -18.84 -4.02 -7.35
C THR A 9 -18.40 -3.61 -5.95
N PRO A 10 -19.29 -3.62 -4.94
CA PRO A 10 -18.93 -3.22 -3.59
C PRO A 10 -17.94 -4.21 -2.94
N PHE A 11 -17.19 -3.75 -1.94
CA PHE A 11 -16.14 -4.57 -1.32
C PHE A 11 -16.70 -5.79 -0.57
N ILE A 12 -17.88 -5.68 0.05
CA ILE A 12 -18.59 -6.78 0.72
C ILE A 12 -18.76 -8.01 -0.17
N ASP A 13 -19.00 -7.80 -1.47
CA ASP A 13 -19.17 -8.87 -2.44
C ASP A 13 -17.82 -9.58 -2.74
N ARG A 14 -16.71 -8.87 -2.58
CA ARG A 14 -15.36 -9.34 -2.92
C ARG A 14 -14.56 -9.84 -1.72
N VAL A 15 -14.95 -9.50 -0.49
CA VAL A 15 -14.15 -9.79 0.72
C VAL A 15 -13.93 -11.29 0.93
N GLY A 16 -14.93 -12.13 0.66
CA GLY A 16 -14.79 -13.59 0.74
C GLY A 16 -13.81 -14.15 -0.30
N GLN A 17 -13.79 -13.58 -1.51
CA GLN A 17 -12.81 -13.96 -2.53
C GLN A 17 -11.39 -13.54 -2.15
N LEU A 18 -11.22 -12.36 -1.53
CA LEU A 18 -9.94 -11.89 -1.01
C LEU A 18 -9.44 -12.77 0.16
N ALA A 19 -10.34 -13.17 1.06
CA ALA A 19 -10.01 -14.13 2.12
C ALA A 19 -9.53 -15.47 1.56
N ALA A 20 -10.17 -15.96 0.48
CA ALA A 20 -9.75 -17.18 -0.21
C ALA A 20 -8.36 -17.08 -0.87
N THR A 21 -7.82 -15.88 -1.10
CA THR A 21 -6.41 -15.71 -1.53
C THR A 21 -5.41 -15.76 -0.37
N GLY A 22 -5.87 -16.01 0.86
CA GLY A 22 -5.05 -15.98 2.08
C GLY A 22 -4.92 -14.59 2.72
N THR A 23 -5.70 -13.61 2.26
CA THR A 23 -5.65 -12.23 2.78
C THR A 23 -6.77 -11.98 3.78
N SER A 24 -6.44 -11.92 5.06
CA SER A 24 -7.40 -11.51 6.09
C SER A 24 -7.71 -10.02 6.02
N THR A 25 -8.94 -9.65 6.36
CA THR A 25 -9.38 -8.25 6.37
C THR A 25 -9.98 -7.90 7.73
N ILE A 26 -9.59 -6.75 8.28
CA ILE A 26 -10.23 -6.13 9.45
C ILE A 26 -10.92 -4.86 8.97
N VAL A 27 -12.23 -4.75 9.22
CA VAL A 27 -13.03 -3.57 8.88
C VAL A 27 -13.59 -2.96 10.16
N VAL A 28 -13.34 -1.68 10.37
CA VAL A 28 -14.06 -0.89 11.38
C VAL A 28 -15.31 -0.34 10.70
N THR A 29 -16.48 -0.85 11.09
CA THR A 29 -17.77 -0.34 10.64
C THR A 29 -18.55 0.23 11.82
N GLY A 30 -19.40 1.22 11.53
CA GLY A 30 -20.36 1.77 12.47
C GLY A 30 -21.77 1.31 12.12
N GLY A 31 -22.58 2.21 11.57
CA GLY A 31 -24.01 2.00 11.35
C GLY A 31 -24.43 1.12 10.15
N SER A 32 -23.50 0.53 9.40
CA SER A 32 -23.82 -0.44 8.35
C SER A 32 -23.48 -1.85 8.84
N SER A 33 -24.52 -2.67 8.94
CA SER A 33 -24.47 -4.07 9.38
C SER A 33 -24.19 -5.06 8.25
N ASP A 34 -23.98 -4.59 7.02
CA ASP A 34 -23.95 -5.46 5.85
C ASP A 34 -22.80 -6.47 5.94
N TYR A 35 -21.64 -6.03 6.48
CA TYR A 35 -20.47 -6.89 6.68
C TYR A 35 -20.68 -8.01 7.71
N LEU A 36 -21.68 -7.94 8.58
CA LEU A 36 -21.96 -9.00 9.56
C LEU A 36 -22.27 -10.34 8.87
N SER A 37 -22.91 -10.27 7.70
CA SER A 37 -23.27 -11.44 6.88
C SER A 37 -22.07 -12.16 6.25
N VAL A 38 -20.87 -11.57 6.28
CA VAL A 38 -19.65 -12.15 5.68
C VAL A 38 -18.47 -12.20 6.65
N ALA A 39 -18.66 -11.78 7.91
CA ALA A 39 -17.60 -11.69 8.90
C ALA A 39 -17.47 -13.00 9.70
N ASP A 40 -16.25 -13.54 9.74
CA ASP A 40 -15.91 -14.70 10.58
C ASP A 40 -15.88 -14.36 12.08
N THR A 41 -15.59 -13.10 12.42
CA THR A 41 -15.48 -12.61 13.80
C THR A 41 -16.02 -11.20 13.89
N VAL A 42 -16.85 -10.93 14.90
CA VAL A 42 -17.45 -9.62 15.14
C VAL A 42 -17.09 -9.14 16.55
N ILE A 43 -16.35 -8.03 16.62
CA ILE A 43 -15.93 -7.41 17.88
C ILE A 43 -16.66 -6.07 18.03
N ALA A 44 -17.48 -5.95 19.08
CA ALA A 44 -18.05 -4.68 19.49
C ALA A 44 -17.10 -3.94 20.44
N MET A 45 -17.06 -2.62 20.35
CA MET A 45 -16.34 -1.76 21.30
C MET A 45 -17.36 -1.10 22.23
N GLU A 46 -17.43 -1.56 23.48
CA GLU A 46 -18.33 -1.05 24.51
C GLU A 46 -17.50 -0.34 25.59
N GLU A 47 -17.71 0.96 25.78
CA GLU A 47 -16.93 1.75 26.75
C GLU A 47 -15.40 1.55 26.60
N TYR A 48 -14.93 1.50 25.34
CA TYR A 48 -13.53 1.23 24.96
C TYR A 48 -13.02 -0.18 25.32
N ARG A 49 -13.92 -1.13 25.62
CA ARG A 49 -13.59 -2.55 25.84
C ARG A 49 -14.06 -3.39 24.66
N PRO A 50 -13.22 -4.29 24.12
CA PRO A 50 -13.63 -5.21 23.08
C PRO A 50 -14.50 -6.33 23.66
N VAL A 51 -15.62 -6.62 23.01
CA VAL A 51 -16.53 -7.70 23.34
C VAL A 51 -16.75 -8.53 22.08
N ASP A 52 -16.50 -9.84 22.17
CA ASP A 52 -16.85 -10.77 21.10
C ASP A 52 -18.36 -10.95 21.05
N VAL A 53 -18.97 -10.54 19.94
CA VAL A 53 -20.42 -10.62 19.70
C VAL A 53 -20.72 -11.45 18.46
N THR A 54 -19.79 -12.33 18.05
CA THR A 54 -19.88 -13.12 16.81
C THR A 54 -21.15 -13.97 16.75
N GLU A 55 -21.43 -14.76 17.79
CA GLU A 55 -22.63 -15.60 17.84
C GLU A 55 -23.91 -14.76 17.73
N ARG A 56 -24.00 -13.69 18.51
CA ARG A 56 -25.15 -12.77 18.48
C ARG A 56 -25.30 -12.08 17.12
N ALA A 57 -24.21 -11.76 16.44
CA ALA A 57 -24.26 -11.16 15.11
C ALA A 57 -24.81 -12.15 14.08
N HIS A 58 -24.37 -13.42 14.12
CA HIS A 58 -24.83 -14.47 13.21
C HIS A 58 -26.27 -14.92 13.49
N GLU A 59 -26.75 -14.81 14.73
CA GLU A 59 -28.18 -14.98 15.07
C GLU A 59 -29.06 -13.92 14.39
N LEU A 60 -28.58 -12.68 14.30
CA LEU A 60 -29.31 -11.57 13.71
C LEU A 60 -29.24 -11.56 12.18
N VAL A 61 -28.07 -11.85 11.64
CA VAL A 61 -27.80 -11.86 10.20
C VAL A 61 -27.03 -13.14 9.86
N PRO A 62 -27.70 -14.15 9.28
CA PRO A 62 -27.04 -15.37 8.85
C PRO A 62 -25.92 -15.07 7.85
N LEU A 63 -24.88 -15.92 7.84
CA LEU A 63 -23.82 -15.81 6.86
C LEU A 63 -24.35 -16.01 5.44
N THR A 64 -24.04 -15.09 4.54
CA THR A 64 -24.42 -15.14 3.13
C THR A 64 -23.18 -15.27 2.26
N GLY A 65 -23.19 -16.25 1.35
CA GLY A 65 -22.20 -16.33 0.29
C GLY A 65 -22.59 -15.40 -0.86
N ASN A 66 -21.94 -14.25 -1.00
CA ASN A 66 -22.16 -13.39 -2.16
C ASN A 66 -21.57 -14.04 -3.40
N THR A 67 -22.39 -14.20 -4.45
CA THR A 67 -21.95 -14.83 -5.70
C THR A 67 -21.52 -13.73 -6.67
N VAL A 68 -20.21 -13.58 -6.83
CA VAL A 68 -19.62 -12.61 -7.76
C VAL A 68 -18.78 -13.36 -8.79
N GLY A 69 -18.61 -12.78 -9.98
CA GLY A 69 -17.70 -13.31 -10.99
C GLY A 69 -16.29 -13.55 -10.47
N ALA A 70 -15.46 -14.28 -11.22
CA ALA A 70 -14.13 -14.69 -10.81
C ALA A 70 -13.26 -13.52 -10.28
N TRP A 71 -12.38 -13.84 -9.32
CA TRP A 71 -11.37 -12.90 -8.86
C TRP A 71 -10.46 -12.50 -10.04
N PRO A 72 -10.22 -11.20 -10.28
CA PRO A 72 -9.41 -10.78 -11.39
C PRO A 72 -7.96 -11.25 -11.22
N ALA A 73 -7.37 -11.76 -12.30
CA ALA A 73 -5.96 -12.12 -12.29
C ALA A 73 -5.10 -10.86 -12.08
N THR A 74 -4.19 -10.91 -11.10
CA THR A 74 -3.20 -9.85 -10.88
C THR A 74 -2.20 -9.84 -12.03
N ARG A 75 -1.95 -8.68 -12.62
CA ARG A 75 -0.93 -8.49 -13.66
C ARG A 75 0.20 -7.62 -13.11
N GLY A 76 1.44 -8.09 -13.25
CA GLY A 76 2.62 -7.28 -13.00
C GLY A 76 2.61 -6.05 -13.90
N ARG A 77 2.97 -4.89 -13.34
CA ARG A 77 3.11 -3.64 -14.10
C ARG A 77 4.59 -3.31 -14.22
N ILE A 78 5.08 -3.23 -15.45
CA ILE A 78 6.46 -2.79 -15.74
C ILE A 78 6.43 -1.26 -15.85
N PRO A 79 7.15 -0.51 -14.98
CA PRO A 79 7.18 0.93 -15.06
C PRO A 79 7.91 1.40 -16.33
N LEU A 80 7.43 2.48 -16.94
CA LEU A 80 8.13 3.11 -18.06
C LEU A 80 9.39 3.81 -17.55
N PRO A 81 10.55 3.71 -18.21
CA PRO A 81 11.78 4.34 -17.71
C PRO A 81 11.65 5.84 -17.47
N GLN A 82 10.87 6.53 -18.28
CA GLN A 82 10.61 7.97 -18.18
C GLN A 82 9.57 8.37 -17.11
N SER A 83 8.90 7.41 -16.43
CA SER A 83 7.86 7.73 -15.45
C SER A 83 8.39 8.35 -14.16
N LEU A 84 9.69 8.25 -13.91
CA LEU A 84 10.37 8.83 -12.76
C LEU A 84 11.57 9.64 -13.23
N ASN A 85 11.49 10.95 -13.07
CA ASN A 85 12.56 11.87 -13.46
C ASN A 85 13.08 12.64 -12.24
N PRO A 86 14.29 12.32 -11.74
CA PRO A 86 14.84 12.98 -10.56
C PRO A 86 15.52 14.33 -10.84
N ARG A 87 15.51 14.81 -12.09
CA ARG A 87 16.19 16.05 -12.48
C ARG A 87 15.43 17.29 -12.01
N ARG A 88 16.17 18.29 -11.52
CA ARG A 88 15.64 19.63 -11.20
C ARG A 88 16.62 20.72 -11.62
N GLY A 89 16.33 21.40 -12.73
CA GLY A 89 17.22 22.40 -13.29
C GLY A 89 18.58 21.79 -13.63
N ARG A 90 19.65 22.29 -12.99
CA ARG A 90 21.02 21.76 -13.17
C ARG A 90 21.34 20.53 -12.30
N ARG A 91 20.46 20.14 -11.38
CA ARG A 91 20.68 18.96 -10.52
C ARG A 91 20.16 17.72 -11.23
N GLU A 92 21.06 16.79 -11.51
CA GLU A 92 20.72 15.48 -12.10
C GLU A 92 19.91 14.60 -11.14
N ARG A 93 20.21 14.69 -9.84
CA ARG A 93 19.55 13.93 -8.78
C ARG A 93 19.05 14.90 -7.71
N SER A 94 17.73 15.06 -7.61
CA SER A 94 17.11 15.94 -6.63
C SER A 94 16.00 15.20 -5.92
N VAL A 95 16.21 14.91 -4.64
CA VAL A 95 15.17 14.39 -3.76
C VAL A 95 15.17 15.16 -2.45
N ARG A 96 13.96 15.48 -1.97
CA ARG A 96 13.77 16.16 -0.70
C ARG A 96 12.46 15.71 -0.06
N ALA A 97 12.55 15.08 1.10
CA ALA A 97 11.42 15.03 2.03
C ALA A 97 11.21 16.44 2.60
N ARG A 98 10.00 16.98 2.49
CA ARG A 98 9.63 18.29 3.06
C ARG A 98 8.96 18.12 4.42
N THR A 99 8.19 17.05 4.57
CA THR A 99 7.52 16.62 5.80
C THR A 99 7.42 15.08 5.79
N ARG A 100 6.82 14.50 6.83
CA ARG A 100 6.46 13.07 6.86
C ARG A 100 5.62 12.62 5.65
N HIS A 101 4.80 13.49 5.07
CA HIS A 101 3.89 13.09 3.99
C HIS A 101 4.15 13.83 2.67
N GLU A 102 5.26 14.53 2.56
CA GLU A 102 5.58 15.31 1.37
C GLU A 102 6.96 14.98 0.86
N LEU A 103 7.02 14.48 -0.37
CA LEU A 103 8.26 14.11 -1.03
C LEU A 103 8.37 14.81 -2.38
N GLU A 104 9.49 15.49 -2.60
CA GLU A 104 9.80 16.11 -3.89
C GLU A 104 10.89 15.28 -4.59
N VAL A 105 10.60 14.83 -5.82
CA VAL A 105 11.53 14.11 -6.69
C VAL A 105 11.67 14.87 -8.00
N GLY A 106 12.88 15.35 -8.30
CA GLY A 106 13.11 16.27 -9.40
C GLY A 106 12.30 17.56 -9.22
N GLY A 107 11.41 17.82 -10.18
CA GLY A 107 10.41 18.89 -10.11
C GLY A 107 9.01 18.42 -9.71
N THR A 108 8.83 17.14 -9.40
CA THR A 108 7.53 16.54 -9.08
C THR A 108 7.31 16.47 -7.59
N PHE A 109 6.13 16.89 -7.14
CA PHE A 109 5.67 16.74 -5.77
C PHE A 109 4.82 15.47 -5.63
N LEU A 110 5.11 14.68 -4.60
CA LEU A 110 4.40 13.46 -4.23
C LEU A 110 3.74 13.69 -2.87
N ASP A 111 2.41 13.60 -2.86
CA ASP A 111 1.60 13.59 -1.65
C ASP A 111 1.49 12.15 -1.13
N LEU A 112 2.01 11.94 0.08
CA LEU A 112 2.03 10.66 0.79
C LEU A 112 1.05 10.66 1.99
N SER A 113 0.11 11.60 2.06
CA SER A 113 -0.83 11.73 3.18
C SER A 113 -1.72 10.51 3.38
N ALA A 114 -1.98 9.75 2.32
CA ALA A 114 -2.70 8.47 2.37
C ALA A 114 -1.86 7.33 2.99
N LEU A 115 -0.53 7.47 3.08
CA LEU A 115 0.37 6.48 3.68
C LEU A 115 0.45 6.68 5.20
N GLY A 116 -0.68 6.54 5.90
CA GLY A 116 -0.77 6.78 7.35
C GLY A 116 0.11 5.88 8.24
N GLN A 117 0.75 4.85 7.67
CA GLN A 117 1.72 3.99 8.37
C GLN A 117 3.13 4.59 8.42
N LEU A 118 3.40 5.68 7.70
CA LEU A 118 4.63 6.44 7.87
C LEU A 118 4.57 7.15 9.23
N VAL A 119 5.55 6.86 10.08
CA VAL A 119 5.59 7.38 11.46
C VAL A 119 6.58 8.54 11.60
N ASP A 120 7.58 8.62 10.72
CA ASP A 120 8.66 9.61 10.82
C ASP A 120 9.14 10.10 9.44
N GLU A 121 9.67 11.33 9.37
CA GLU A 121 10.19 11.93 8.14
C GLU A 121 11.42 11.18 7.58
N SER A 122 12.23 10.55 8.44
CA SER A 122 13.38 9.73 8.04
C SER A 122 12.98 8.57 7.11
N GLN A 123 11.76 8.03 7.25
CA GLN A 123 11.21 7.01 6.34
C GLN A 123 10.86 7.62 4.98
N THR A 124 10.27 8.81 4.96
CA THR A 124 9.95 9.55 3.72
C THR A 124 11.19 9.93 2.94
N ARG A 125 12.26 10.28 3.66
CA ARG A 125 13.57 10.52 3.07
C ARG A 125 14.17 9.24 2.50
N ALA A 126 14.08 8.12 3.21
CA ALA A 126 14.52 6.82 2.74
C ALA A 126 13.76 6.37 1.49
N LEU A 127 12.43 6.56 1.43
CA LEU A 127 11.63 6.34 0.22
C LEU A 127 12.12 7.19 -0.96
N GLY A 128 12.44 8.45 -0.70
CA GLY A 128 13.02 9.33 -1.70
C GLY A 128 14.35 8.81 -2.27
N GLN A 129 15.26 8.35 -1.40
CA GLN A 129 16.53 7.77 -1.84
C GLN A 129 16.31 6.44 -2.56
N ALA A 130 15.36 5.62 -2.13
CA ALA A 130 14.97 4.39 -2.81
C ALA A 130 14.45 4.67 -4.23
N LEU A 131 13.66 5.73 -4.44
CA LEU A 131 13.23 6.14 -5.78
C LEU A 131 14.43 6.55 -6.67
N LEU A 132 15.44 7.22 -6.13
CA LEU A 132 16.68 7.50 -6.87
C LEU A 132 17.43 6.23 -7.25
N HIS A 133 17.53 5.29 -6.31
CA HIS A 133 18.14 3.98 -6.53
C HIS A 133 17.42 3.20 -7.62
N ILE A 134 16.08 3.15 -7.57
CA ILE A 134 15.21 2.56 -8.60
C ILE A 134 15.48 3.17 -9.97
N HIS A 135 15.50 4.50 -10.05
CA HIS A 135 15.76 5.20 -11.31
C HIS A 135 17.11 4.81 -11.93
N HIS A 136 18.14 4.62 -11.11
CA HIS A 136 19.49 4.37 -11.58
C HIS A 136 19.76 2.91 -11.93
N HIS A 137 19.14 1.96 -11.22
CA HIS A 137 19.49 0.54 -11.30
C HIS A 137 18.42 -0.38 -11.89
N TYR A 138 17.14 0.03 -11.85
CA TYR A 138 16.03 -0.90 -12.11
C TYR A 138 15.07 -0.44 -13.22
N LEU A 139 14.96 0.86 -13.48
CA LEU A 139 14.11 1.35 -14.58
C LEU A 139 14.72 0.99 -15.94
N GLY A 140 14.00 0.15 -16.70
CA GLY A 140 14.44 -0.37 -18.00
C GLY A 140 14.79 -1.86 -17.99
N GLU A 141 14.91 -2.47 -16.82
CA GLU A 141 15.29 -3.88 -16.64
C GLU A 141 14.13 -4.89 -16.86
N HIS A 142 12.99 -4.44 -17.42
CA HIS A 142 11.78 -5.25 -17.65
C HIS A 142 11.24 -5.99 -16.41
N LEU A 143 11.57 -5.49 -15.22
CA LEU A 143 11.03 -5.95 -13.95
C LEU A 143 9.70 -5.26 -13.66
N ASP A 144 8.78 -5.98 -13.04
CA ASP A 144 7.55 -5.38 -12.53
C ASP A 144 7.80 -4.61 -11.21
N VAL A 145 6.84 -3.77 -10.83
CA VAL A 145 6.93 -2.96 -9.60
C VAL A 145 7.21 -3.79 -8.35
N ALA A 146 6.61 -4.99 -8.21
CA ALA A 146 6.80 -5.80 -7.01
C ALA A 146 8.23 -6.39 -6.95
N GLN A 147 8.76 -6.84 -8.09
CA GLN A 147 10.13 -7.29 -8.23
C GLN A 147 11.14 -6.17 -7.93
N ILE A 148 10.89 -4.96 -8.43
CA ILE A 148 11.73 -3.79 -8.16
C ILE A 148 11.74 -3.46 -6.67
N CYS A 149 10.57 -3.39 -6.01
CA CYS A 149 10.50 -3.14 -4.57
C CYS A 149 11.26 -4.19 -3.76
N ALA A 150 11.11 -5.48 -4.10
CA ALA A 150 11.81 -6.57 -3.45
C ALA A 150 13.34 -6.44 -3.62
N ALA A 151 13.80 -6.16 -4.83
CA ALA A 151 15.23 -6.01 -5.13
C ALA A 151 15.86 -4.85 -4.34
N VAL A 152 15.19 -3.70 -4.27
CA VAL A 152 15.65 -2.55 -3.46
C VAL A 152 15.76 -2.91 -1.98
N LEU A 153 14.79 -3.64 -1.42
CA LEU A 153 14.86 -4.08 -0.03
C LEU A 153 15.99 -5.10 0.21
N ASP A 154 16.27 -5.96 -0.75
CA ASP A 154 17.37 -6.93 -0.68
C ASP A 154 18.74 -6.24 -0.79
N ASP A 155 18.87 -5.19 -1.61
CA ASP A 155 20.06 -4.33 -1.67
C ASP A 155 20.31 -3.68 -0.30
N ILE A 156 19.27 -3.09 0.30
CA ILE A 156 19.38 -2.47 1.64
C ILE A 156 19.74 -3.52 2.71
N ARG A 157 19.21 -4.74 2.60
CA ARG A 157 19.49 -5.82 3.56
C ARG A 157 20.92 -6.33 3.45
N SER A 158 21.45 -6.43 2.23
CA SER A 158 22.78 -7.00 1.96
C SER A 158 23.91 -5.98 2.15
N GLU A 159 23.70 -4.73 1.74
CA GLU A 159 24.73 -3.68 1.72
C GLU A 159 24.49 -2.57 2.74
N GLY A 160 23.34 -2.59 3.43
CA GLY A 160 22.93 -1.54 4.37
C GLY A 160 22.46 -0.26 3.69
N TRP A 161 22.18 0.77 4.49
CA TRP A 161 21.65 2.06 4.04
C TRP A 161 22.59 2.86 3.12
N SER A 162 23.88 2.54 3.11
CA SER A 162 24.87 3.17 2.24
C SER A 162 24.57 2.95 0.76
N VAL A 163 23.89 1.85 0.40
CA VAL A 163 23.53 1.55 -1.00
C VAL A 163 22.63 2.65 -1.60
N LEU A 164 21.79 3.28 -0.76
CA LEU A 164 20.89 4.35 -1.19
C LEU A 164 21.55 5.75 -1.20
N THR A 165 22.75 5.90 -0.64
CA THR A 165 23.37 7.21 -0.36
C THR A 165 24.78 7.35 -0.93
N GLN A 166 25.15 6.51 -1.90
CA GLN A 166 26.52 6.39 -2.45
C GLN A 166 27.10 7.75 -2.92
N ASP A 167 26.29 8.65 -3.46
CA ASP A 167 26.75 9.96 -3.95
C ASP A 167 26.80 11.06 -2.88
N ARG A 168 26.07 10.88 -1.78
CA ARG A 168 25.94 11.91 -0.73
C ARG A 168 25.52 11.28 0.59
N PHE A 169 26.41 11.39 1.58
CA PHE A 169 26.13 10.95 2.94
C PHE A 169 24.85 11.61 3.49
N GLN A 170 23.90 10.78 3.91
CA GLN A 170 22.65 11.20 4.53
C GLN A 170 22.39 10.35 5.78
N PRO A 171 22.73 10.85 6.98
CA PRO A 171 22.80 10.03 8.19
C PRO A 171 21.46 9.67 8.83
N ASP A 172 20.34 10.14 8.29
CA ASP A 172 19.03 10.08 8.94
C ASP A 172 18.00 9.48 7.99
N LEU A 173 18.15 8.16 7.81
CA LEU A 173 17.26 7.27 7.08
C LEU A 173 16.71 6.21 8.05
N ALA A 174 15.45 5.84 7.88
CA ALA A 174 14.82 4.78 8.67
C ALA A 174 14.16 3.72 7.79
N GLN A 175 13.98 2.53 8.35
CA GLN A 175 13.36 1.42 7.66
C GLN A 175 11.91 1.73 7.25
N PHE A 176 11.59 1.43 5.99
CA PHE A 176 10.23 1.44 5.44
C PHE A 176 9.89 0.06 4.89
N ARG A 177 8.60 -0.18 4.61
CA ARG A 177 8.10 -1.46 4.08
C ARG A 177 7.96 -1.36 2.55
N ALA A 178 8.14 -2.49 1.85
CA ALA A 178 7.84 -2.59 0.42
C ALA A 178 6.34 -2.41 0.13
#